data_AF-A0A0R1V4J3-F1
#
_entry.id   AF-A0A0R1V4J3-F1
#
_cell.length_a   1.000
_cell.length_b   1.000
_cell.length_c   1.000
_cell.angle_alpha   90.00
_cell.angle_beta   90.00
_cell.angle_gamma   90.00
#
_symmetry.space_group_name_H-M   'P 1'
#
loop_
_entity.id
_entity.type
_entity.pdbx_description
1 polymer ?
#
loop_
_entity_poly.entity_id
_entity_poly.type
_entity_poly.pdbx_seq_one_letter_code
_entity_poly.pdbx_strand_id
1 'polypeptide(L)' 'MTDYQKLLNTITQLKAEMDKFRPLDQTQVKLLEQQIRLEHVWSSNVIEGSALSMNETRQF' A
#
# COMPACT_ATOMS: atom_id res chain seq x y z
N MET A 1 -25.59 13.33 0.78
CA MET A 1 -24.70 12.14 0.70
C MET A 1 -24.14 11.88 2.08
N THR A 2 -24.30 10.67 2.61
CA THR A 2 -23.66 10.24 3.87
C THR A 2 -22.14 10.19 3.69
N ASP A 3 -21.37 10.31 4.77
CA ASP A 3 -19.90 10.32 4.67
C ASP A 3 -19.33 9.00 4.16
N TYR A 4 -19.99 7.88 4.44
CA TYR A 4 -19.69 6.58 3.84
C TYR A 4 -19.80 6.58 2.31
N GLN A 5 -20.82 7.25 1.76
CA GLN A 5 -20.99 7.31 0.31
C GLN A 5 -19.89 8.15 -0.35
N LYS A 6 -19.44 9.22 0.31
CA LYS A 6 -18.31 10.03 -0.17
C LYS A 6 -17.02 9.21 -0.18
N LEU A 7 -16.73 8.50 0.91
CA LEU A 7 -15.54 7.65 1.02
C LEU A 7 -15.52 6.56 -0.06
N LEU A 8 -16.65 5.88 -0.26
CA LEU A 8 -16.79 4.85 -1.29
C LEU A 8 -16.54 5.42 -2.69
N ASN A 9 -17.08 6.61 -2.99
CA ASN A 9 -16.84 7.27 -4.27
C ASN A 9 -15.35 7.60 -4.47
N THR A 10 -14.68 8.13 -3.44
CA THR A 10 -13.24 8.42 -3.49
C THR A 10 -12.42 7.17 -3.75
N ILE A 11 -12.69 6.07 -3.01
CA ILE A 11 -11.98 4.80 -3.20
C ILE A 11 -12.20 4.26 -4.62
N THR A 12 -13.44 4.35 -5.12
CA THR A 12 -13.78 3.90 -6.48
C THR A 12 -13.02 4.69 -7.54
N GLN A 13 -12.92 6.01 -7.39
CA GLN A 13 -12.17 6.88 -8.31
C GLN A 13 -10.67 6.55 -8.28
N LEU A 14 -10.08 6.43 -7.09
CA LEU A 14 -8.67 6.08 -6.95
C LEU A 14 -8.35 4.71 -7.58
N LYS A 15 -9.24 3.73 -7.37
CA LYS A 15 -9.10 2.43 -8.01
C LYS A 15 -9.15 2.53 -9.53
N ALA A 16 -10.07 3.32 -10.08
CA ALA A 16 -10.18 3.51 -11.52
C ALA A 16 -8.92 4.16 -12.12
N GLU A 17 -8.31 5.12 -11.42
CA GLU A 17 -7.02 5.71 -11.82
C GLU A 17 -5.89 4.68 -11.79
N MET A 18 -5.83 3.83 -10.77
CA MET A 18 -4.82 2.76 -10.69
C MET A 18 -5.00 1.70 -11.78
N ASP A 19 -6.24 1.37 -12.12
CA ASP A 19 -6.54 0.36 -13.13
C ASP A 19 -6.04 0.76 -14.53
N LYS A 20 -5.83 2.06 -14.80
CA LYS A 20 -5.24 2.56 -16.07
C LYS A 20 -3.80 2.06 -16.30
N PHE A 21 -3.10 1.65 -15.26
CA PHE A 21 -1.72 1.16 -15.36
C PHE A 21 -1.63 -0.36 -15.55
N ARG A 22 -2.76 -1.07 -15.67
CA ARG A 22 -2.79 -2.52 -15.91
C ARG A 22 -2.82 -2.83 -17.43
N PRO A 23 -2.29 -3.98 -17.89
CA PRO A 23 -1.63 -5.01 -17.09
C PRO A 23 -0.22 -4.56 -16.67
N LEU A 24 0.16 -4.95 -15.46
CA LEU A 24 1.52 -4.75 -14.97
C LEU A 24 2.39 -5.92 -15.42
N ASP A 25 3.63 -5.63 -15.79
CA ASP A 25 4.59 -6.69 -16.08
C ASP A 25 5.06 -7.39 -14.79
N GLN A 26 5.70 -8.56 -14.94
CA GLN A 26 6.12 -9.37 -13.79
C GLN A 26 7.14 -8.67 -12.88
N THR A 27 7.96 -7.76 -13.43
CA THR A 27 8.93 -6.99 -12.64
C THR A 27 8.20 -5.95 -11.80
N GLN A 28 7.25 -5.23 -12.39
CA GLN A 28 6.41 -4.25 -11.70
C GLN A 28 5.59 -4.90 -10.59
N VAL A 29 4.98 -6.07 -10.85
CA VAL A 29 4.24 -6.84 -9.83
C VAL A 29 5.15 -7.21 -8.66
N LYS A 30 6.34 -7.76 -8.94
CA LYS A 30 7.29 -8.14 -7.88
C LYS A 30 7.73 -6.95 -7.02
N LEU A 31 8.00 -5.80 -7.65
CA LEU A 31 8.39 -4.59 -6.92
C LEU A 31 7.26 -4.09 -6.01
N LEU A 32 6.04 -4.04 -6.53
CA LEU A 32 4.87 -3.64 -5.74
C LEU A 32 4.63 -4.57 -4.56
N GLU A 33 4.69 -5.88 -4.78
CA GLU A 33 4.52 -6.84 -3.69
C GLU A 33 5.60 -6.72 -2.61
N GLN A 34 6.87 -6.49 -3.00
CA GLN A 34 7.95 -6.25 -2.05
C GLN A 34 7.69 -4.99 -1.23
N GLN A 35 7.28 -3.89 -1.88
CA GLN A 35 7.00 -2.63 -1.22
C GLN A 35 5.80 -2.74 -0.26
N ILE A 36 4.70 -3.35 -0.69
CA ILE A 36 3.51 -3.57 0.14
C ILE A 36 3.85 -4.39 1.38
N ARG A 37 4.65 -5.46 1.24
CA ARG A 37 5.08 -6.26 2.39
C ARG A 37 5.94 -5.44 3.36
N LEU A 38 6.90 -4.68 2.85
CA LEU A 38 7.76 -3.83 3.67
C LEU A 38 6.95 -2.80 4.47
N GLU A 39 6.02 -2.10 3.80
CA GLU A 39 5.14 -1.12 4.43
C GLU A 39 4.24 -1.77 5.49
N HIS A 40 3.73 -2.98 5.24
CA HIS A 40 2.91 -3.71 6.20
C HIS A 40 3.69 -4.10 7.46
N VAL A 41 4.89 -4.64 7.31
CA VAL A 41 5.75 -5.01 8.46
C VAL A 41 6.15 -3.76 9.24
N TRP A 42 6.58 -2.71 8.54
CA TRP A 42 7.00 -1.47 9.18
C TRP A 42 5.84 -0.80 9.94
N SER A 43 4.67 -0.67 9.33
CA SER A 43 3.51 -0.06 9.99
C SER A 43 3.02 -0.85 11.19
N SER A 44 3.05 -2.19 11.12
CA SER A 44 2.74 -3.07 12.27
C SER A 44 3.75 -2.86 13.41
N ASN A 45 5.04 -2.85 13.09
CA ASN A 45 6.13 -2.63 14.02
C ASN A 45 6.07 -1.23 14.68
N VAL A 46 5.65 -0.19 13.96
CA VAL A 46 5.47 1.17 14.50
C VAL A 46 4.25 1.24 15.42
N ILE A 47 3.13 0.61 15.04
CA ILE A 47 1.92 0.55 15.87
C ILE A 47 2.20 -0.19 17.18
N GLU A 48 3.03 -1.23 17.14
CA GLU A 48 3.45 -2.03 18.31
C GLU A 48 4.54 -1.36 19.17
N GLY A 49 5.00 -0.15 18.80
CA GLY A 49 5.94 0.65 19.61
C GLY A 49 7.42 0.39 19.32
N SER A 50 7.76 -0.31 18.23
CA SER A 50 9.14 -0.42 17.79
C SER A 50 9.61 0.87 17.08
N ALA A 51 10.87 1.24 17.26
CA ALA A 51 11.50 2.38 16.60
C ALA A 51 12.23 1.99 15.29
N LEU A 52 11.92 0.82 14.72
CA LEU A 52 12.58 0.36 13.49
C LEU A 52 12.20 1.27 12.33
N SER A 53 13.22 1.84 11.69
CA SER A 53 13.07 2.59 10.45
C SER A 53 12.65 1.66 9.31
N MET A 54 12.06 2.23 8.27
CA MET A 54 11.71 1.50 7.06
C MET A 54 12.93 0.85 6.39
N ASN A 55 14.12 1.46 6.56
CA ASN A 55 15.40 0.93 6.10
C ASN A 55 15.85 -0.30 6.89
N GLU A 56 15.61 -0.33 8.20
CA GLU A 56 15.92 -1.50 9.03
C GLU A 56 14.92 -2.63 8.76
N THR A 57 13.65 -2.30 8.50
CA THR A 57 12.62 -3.30 8.14
C THR A 57 12.93 -3.99 6.80
N ARG A 58 13.62 -3.31 5.88
CA ARG A 58 14.01 -3.87 4.57
C ARG A 58 15.08 -4.97 4.68
N GLN A 59 15.75 -5.09 5.82
CA GLN A 59 16.83 -6.06 6.06
C GLN A 59 16.33 -7.38 6.68
N PHE A 60 15.05 -7.44 7.09
CA PHE A 60 14.37 -8.66 7.55
C PHE A 60 13.56 -9.30 6.43
#